data_AF-A0A9J6QYI7-F1
#
_entry.id   AF-A0A9J6QYI7-F1
#
_cell.length_a   1.000
_cell.length_b   1.000
_cell.length_c   1.000
_cell.angle_alpha   90.00
_cell.angle_beta   90.00
_cell.angle_gamma   90.00
#
_symmetry.space_group_name_H-M   'P 1'
#
loop_
_entity.id
_entity.type
_entity.pdbx_description
1 polymer ?
#
loop_
_entity_poly.entity_id
_entity_poly.type
_entity_poly.pdbx_seq_one_letter_code
_entity_poly.pdbx_strand_id
1 'polypeptide(L)'
;MRCDLLHEAARRLGLHQFQSNSPVFIMVNQKAQASTRISLLCAARCQQRSSYWPVRQIVRLQNMQLSDELKQKQVHDILVTSISCNKNYSEIVYEQGKILTGQKYYGAADEDMSDFAVGFYEIIYQDILDQTILDEKGKFVNKEFAGDTMNSFASIANITSNAGKTNRSRTPKSKWPIYLQNYYETYHCLANFWLLPMNIGRTSKKLNYYDSMDLFLNRLKQDYSTLSDYKDYFEKISTFEDYCQKHFVKTGRGKSEILKNYQEGDSENLVKYAMKDIEERASSISISKYADDLWAYFHKLNLC
;
A
#
# COMPACT_ATOMS: atom_id res chain seq x y z
N MET A 1 -20.95 18.51 -35.65
CA MET A 1 -22.23 17.90 -36.06
C MET A 1 -22.95 17.12 -34.92
N ARG A 2 -22.79 17.54 -33.64
CA ARG A 2 -23.52 16.97 -32.49
C ARG A 2 -24.10 18.03 -31.55
N CYS A 3 -23.83 19.32 -31.76
CA CYS A 3 -24.40 20.42 -30.96
C CYS A 3 -25.70 20.99 -31.55
N ASP A 4 -25.99 20.74 -32.84
CA ASP A 4 -27.12 21.39 -33.53
C ASP A 4 -28.47 20.66 -33.32
N LEU A 5 -28.44 19.34 -33.08
CA LEU A 5 -29.66 18.55 -32.84
C LEU A 5 -30.29 18.80 -31.46
N LEU A 6 -29.50 19.22 -30.46
CA LEU A 6 -30.00 19.51 -29.11
C LEU A 6 -30.65 20.90 -29.04
N HIS A 7 -30.17 21.88 -29.82
CA HIS A 7 -30.76 23.21 -29.88
C HIS A 7 -32.12 23.24 -30.60
N GLU A 8 -32.31 22.40 -31.63
CA GLU A 8 -33.55 22.32 -32.39
C GLU A 8 -34.70 21.70 -31.57
N ALA A 9 -34.39 20.71 -30.72
CA ALA A 9 -35.36 20.05 -29.84
C ALA A 9 -35.85 20.96 -28.69
N ALA A 10 -34.96 21.79 -28.13
CA ALA A 10 -35.31 22.74 -27.07
C ALA A 10 -36.23 23.88 -27.58
N ARG A 11 -36.04 24.31 -28.83
CA ARG A 11 -36.84 25.37 -29.47
C ARG A 11 -38.29 24.94 -29.74
N ARG A 12 -38.53 23.67 -30.05
CA ARG A 12 -39.89 23.12 -30.30
C ARG A 12 -40.74 22.94 -29.04
N LEU A 13 -40.14 23.00 -27.85
CA LEU A 13 -40.81 22.80 -26.57
C LEU A 13 -41.03 24.10 -25.77
N GLY A 14 -40.70 25.28 -26.34
CA GLY A 14 -41.00 26.58 -25.73
C GLY A 14 -40.19 26.93 -24.48
N LEU A 15 -39.05 26.26 -24.24
CA LEU A 15 -38.24 26.45 -23.03
C LEU A 15 -37.09 27.42 -23.30
N HIS A 16 -37.27 28.69 -22.95
CA HIS A 16 -36.17 29.66 -22.91
C HIS A 16 -35.55 29.72 -21.51
N GLN A 17 -34.25 29.37 -21.46
CA GLN A 17 -33.29 29.53 -20.34
C GLN A 17 -33.65 28.82 -19.03
N PHE A 18 -32.89 27.77 -18.61
CA PHE A 18 -32.61 27.53 -17.18
C PHE A 18 -31.42 26.58 -16.92
N GLN A 19 -30.81 26.78 -15.75
CA GLN A 19 -29.51 26.28 -15.25
C GLN A 19 -29.45 24.77 -14.93
N SER A 20 -28.23 24.22 -14.94
CA SER A 20 -27.88 22.78 -14.96
C SER A 20 -28.15 21.96 -13.69
N ASN A 21 -28.85 22.47 -12.67
CA ASN A 21 -29.01 21.81 -11.36
C ASN A 21 -30.48 21.56 -10.95
N SER A 22 -31.41 21.42 -11.90
CA SER A 22 -32.79 21.04 -11.60
C SER A 22 -32.97 19.51 -11.45
N PRO A 23 -33.79 19.01 -10.49
CA PRO A 23 -34.12 17.59 -10.31
C PRO A 23 -34.65 16.89 -11.58
N VAL A 24 -35.23 17.66 -12.50
CA VAL A 24 -35.73 17.18 -13.79
C VAL A 24 -34.58 16.70 -14.69
N PHE A 25 -33.40 17.32 -14.62
CA PHE A 25 -32.23 16.95 -15.43
C PHE A 25 -31.62 15.61 -14.97
N ILE A 26 -31.67 15.32 -13.67
CA ILE A 26 -31.21 14.05 -13.09
C ILE A 26 -32.15 12.90 -13.49
N MET A 27 -33.46 13.13 -13.50
CA MET A 27 -34.44 12.14 -14.00
C MET A 27 -34.31 11.87 -15.51
N VAL A 28 -34.00 12.88 -16.32
CA VAL A 28 -33.79 12.70 -17.77
C VAL A 28 -32.49 11.92 -18.04
N ASN A 29 -31.43 12.11 -17.25
CA ASN A 29 -30.18 11.35 -17.38
C ASN A 29 -30.31 9.88 -16.93
N GLN A 30 -31.07 9.62 -15.85
CA GLN A 30 -31.36 8.25 -15.42
C GLN A 30 -32.27 7.51 -16.44
N LYS A 31 -33.23 8.21 -17.06
CA LYS A 31 -34.03 7.64 -18.17
C LYS A 31 -33.20 7.44 -19.45
N ALA A 32 -32.21 8.30 -19.73
CA ALA A 32 -31.29 8.11 -20.85
C ALA A 32 -30.41 6.86 -20.65
N GLN A 33 -29.85 6.64 -19.44
CA GLN A 33 -29.09 5.42 -19.11
C GLN A 33 -29.96 4.15 -19.11
N ALA A 34 -31.22 4.24 -18.68
CA ALA A 34 -32.17 3.13 -18.77
C ALA A 34 -32.59 2.84 -20.23
N SER A 35 -32.72 3.87 -21.07
CA SER A 35 -33.00 3.74 -22.50
C SER A 35 -31.83 3.11 -23.27
N THR A 36 -30.57 3.42 -22.89
CA THR A 36 -29.39 2.74 -23.45
C THR A 36 -29.38 1.25 -23.09
N ARG A 37 -29.80 0.88 -21.86
CA ARG A 37 -29.94 -0.52 -21.42
C ARG A 37 -31.00 -1.30 -22.20
N ILE A 38 -32.16 -0.69 -22.47
CA ILE A 38 -33.25 -1.35 -23.22
C ILE A 38 -32.93 -1.43 -24.72
N SER A 39 -32.25 -0.42 -25.27
CA SER A 39 -31.83 -0.40 -26.69
C SER A 39 -30.77 -1.47 -27.01
N LEU A 40 -29.86 -1.76 -26.07
CA LEU A 40 -28.85 -2.83 -26.22
C LEU A 40 -29.44 -4.24 -26.04
N LEU A 41 -30.43 -4.39 -25.17
CA LEU A 41 -31.19 -5.65 -25.04
C LEU A 41 -32.08 -5.94 -26.27
N CYS A 42 -32.60 -4.89 -26.92
CA CYS A 42 -33.33 -5.03 -28.19
C CYS A 42 -32.38 -5.26 -29.39
N ALA A 43 -31.20 -4.65 -29.42
CA ALA A 43 -30.18 -4.94 -30.44
C ALA A 43 -29.71 -6.41 -30.38
N ALA A 44 -29.62 -6.99 -29.17
CA ALA A 44 -29.32 -8.41 -28.98
C ALA A 44 -30.44 -9.36 -29.45
N ARG A 45 -31.68 -8.88 -29.61
CA ARG A 45 -32.79 -9.68 -30.15
C ARG A 45 -32.97 -9.59 -31.66
N CYS A 46 -32.29 -8.65 -32.34
CA CYS A 46 -32.45 -8.42 -33.78
C CYS A 46 -31.28 -8.92 -34.65
N GLN A 47 -30.33 -9.68 -34.08
CA GLN A 47 -29.27 -10.39 -34.81
C GLN A 47 -29.31 -11.89 -34.52
N GLN A 48 -30.46 -12.52 -34.80
CA GLN A 48 -30.48 -13.95 -35.09
C GLN A 48 -30.08 -14.16 -36.55
N ARG A 49 -28.77 -14.20 -36.82
CA ARG A 49 -28.12 -15.07 -37.80
C ARG A 49 -26.64 -14.69 -37.90
N SER A 50 -25.79 -15.70 -37.68
CA SER A 50 -24.33 -15.70 -37.73
C SER A 50 -23.59 -15.42 -36.40
N SER A 51 -22.80 -16.40 -35.97
CA SER A 51 -21.87 -16.44 -34.82
C SER A 51 -22.46 -16.50 -33.39
N TYR A 52 -22.69 -17.73 -32.92
CA TYR A 52 -23.08 -18.07 -31.54
C TYR A 52 -21.91 -18.03 -30.54
N TRP A 53 -21.08 -16.99 -30.59
CA TRP A 53 -20.02 -16.66 -29.64
C TRP A 53 -19.92 -15.13 -29.58
N PRO A 54 -20.61 -14.45 -28.62
CA PRO A 54 -19.81 -13.62 -27.69
C PRO A 54 -20.42 -13.31 -26.29
N VAL A 55 -21.71 -13.50 -26.02
CA VAL A 55 -22.32 -12.90 -24.80
C VAL A 55 -21.92 -13.62 -23.51
N ARG A 56 -21.90 -14.96 -23.50
CA ARG A 56 -21.49 -15.74 -22.31
C ARG A 56 -20.01 -15.53 -21.96
N GLN A 57 -19.17 -15.33 -22.96
CA GLN A 57 -17.74 -15.07 -22.77
C GLN A 57 -17.52 -13.66 -22.21
N ILE A 58 -18.25 -12.66 -22.70
CA ILE A 58 -18.19 -11.28 -22.18
C ILE A 58 -18.63 -11.23 -20.70
N VAL A 59 -19.75 -11.88 -20.35
CA VAL A 59 -20.23 -11.92 -18.95
C VAL A 59 -19.22 -12.64 -18.05
N ARG A 60 -18.61 -13.74 -18.52
CA ARG A 60 -17.57 -14.45 -17.77
C ARG A 60 -16.33 -13.58 -17.54
N LEU A 61 -15.86 -12.87 -18.56
CA LEU A 61 -14.72 -11.95 -18.43
C LEU A 61 -15.03 -10.79 -17.49
N GLN A 62 -16.24 -10.22 -17.55
CA GLN A 62 -16.68 -9.16 -16.63
C GLN A 62 -16.75 -9.66 -15.19
N ASN A 63 -17.27 -10.88 -14.96
CA ASN A 63 -17.33 -11.47 -13.63
C ASN A 63 -15.93 -11.81 -13.08
N MET A 64 -15.00 -12.27 -13.93
CA MET A 64 -13.61 -12.50 -13.54
C MET A 64 -12.90 -11.20 -13.18
N GLN A 65 -13.07 -10.16 -14.00
CA GLN A 65 -12.50 -8.85 -13.70
C GLN A 65 -13.06 -8.26 -12.40
N LEU A 66 -14.37 -8.39 -12.16
CA LEU A 66 -14.99 -7.95 -10.91
C LEU A 66 -14.47 -8.73 -9.69
N SER A 67 -14.15 -10.02 -9.85
CA SER A 67 -13.53 -10.81 -8.78
C SER A 67 -12.07 -10.42 -8.53
N ASP A 68 -11.33 -10.06 -9.58
CA ASP A 68 -9.94 -9.62 -9.44
C ASP A 68 -9.87 -8.25 -8.77
N GLU A 69 -10.71 -7.29 -9.18
CA GLU A 69 -10.79 -5.97 -8.55
C GLU A 69 -11.16 -6.08 -7.06
N LEU A 70 -12.06 -7.01 -6.69
CA LEU A 70 -12.40 -7.27 -5.30
C LEU A 70 -11.21 -7.82 -4.51
N LYS A 71 -10.51 -8.82 -5.04
CA LYS A 71 -9.31 -9.39 -4.39
C LYS A 71 -8.22 -8.35 -4.21
N GLN A 72 -7.91 -7.58 -5.25
CA GLN A 72 -6.93 -6.51 -5.20
C GLN A 72 -7.30 -5.48 -4.13
N LYS A 73 -8.58 -5.12 -4.03
CA LYS A 73 -9.07 -4.24 -2.96
C LYS A 73 -8.88 -4.85 -1.57
N GLN A 74 -9.24 -6.11 -1.37
CA GLN A 74 -9.08 -6.78 -0.07
C GLN A 74 -7.61 -6.87 0.34
N VAL A 75 -6.72 -7.22 -0.60
CA VAL A 75 -5.27 -7.22 -0.37
C VAL A 75 -4.80 -5.82 0.00
N HIS A 76 -5.19 -4.79 -0.77
CA HIS A 76 -4.85 -3.41 -0.48
C HIS A 76 -5.26 -2.98 0.94
N ASP A 77 -6.53 -3.19 1.29
CA ASP A 77 -7.08 -2.81 2.59
C ASP A 77 -6.29 -3.47 3.75
N ILE A 78 -5.92 -4.75 3.61
CA ILE A 78 -5.13 -5.46 4.61
C ILE A 78 -3.69 -4.92 4.68
N LEU A 79 -3.07 -4.62 3.54
CA LEU A 79 -1.68 -4.11 3.50
C LEU A 79 -1.51 -2.79 4.25
N VAL A 80 -2.55 -1.94 4.28
CA VAL A 80 -2.56 -0.65 5.00
C VAL A 80 -3.22 -0.73 6.38
N THR A 81 -3.70 -1.91 6.80
CA THR A 81 -4.28 -2.11 8.11
C THR A 81 -3.19 -2.12 9.19
N SER A 82 -3.46 -1.44 10.30
CA SER A 82 -2.55 -1.34 11.44
C SER A 82 -2.31 -2.71 12.09
N ILE A 83 -1.08 -2.96 12.49
CA ILE A 83 -0.61 -4.19 13.12
C ILE A 83 -0.17 -3.89 14.54
N SER A 84 -0.49 -4.77 15.47
CA SER A 84 -0.02 -4.74 16.84
C SER A 84 0.54 -6.11 17.22
N CYS A 85 1.80 -6.14 17.63
CA CYS A 85 2.49 -7.38 17.95
C CYS A 85 2.55 -7.60 19.46
N ASN A 86 2.12 -8.78 19.91
CA ASN A 86 2.31 -9.22 21.28
C ASN A 86 2.54 -10.73 21.30
N LYS A 87 3.63 -11.17 21.93
CA LYS A 87 4.02 -12.58 22.01
C LYS A 87 3.01 -13.50 22.70
N ASN A 88 2.03 -12.93 23.41
CA ASN A 88 0.97 -13.69 24.06
C ASN A 88 -0.16 -14.10 23.09
N TYR A 89 -0.22 -13.53 21.87
CA TYR A 89 -1.15 -13.99 20.85
C TYR A 89 -0.65 -15.28 20.22
N SER A 90 -1.49 -16.31 20.24
CA SER A 90 -1.24 -17.60 19.56
C SER A 90 -1.76 -17.63 18.13
N GLU A 91 -2.61 -16.67 17.76
CA GLU A 91 -3.28 -16.59 16.45
C GLU A 91 -3.25 -15.16 15.93
N ILE A 92 -3.40 -15.02 14.61
CA ILE A 92 -3.54 -13.73 13.94
C ILE A 92 -5.04 -13.43 13.85
N VAL A 93 -5.48 -12.30 14.40
CA VAL A 93 -6.90 -11.93 14.45
C VAL A 93 -7.10 -10.46 14.10
N TYR A 94 -8.27 -10.12 13.57
CA TYR A 94 -8.68 -8.74 13.32
C TYR A 94 -9.61 -8.26 14.45
N GLU A 95 -9.20 -7.23 15.18
CA GLU A 95 -9.98 -6.65 16.27
C GLU A 95 -9.82 -5.12 16.30
N GLN A 96 -10.94 -4.40 16.46
CA GLN A 96 -10.97 -2.94 16.62
C GLN A 96 -10.20 -2.17 15.53
N GLY A 97 -10.25 -2.65 14.28
CA GLY A 97 -9.57 -1.99 13.16
C GLY A 97 -8.08 -2.30 13.04
N LYS A 98 -7.58 -3.30 13.77
CA LYS A 98 -6.17 -3.70 13.80
C LYS A 98 -6.02 -5.20 13.62
N ILE A 99 -4.88 -5.60 13.08
CA ILE A 99 -4.43 -6.98 13.05
C ILE A 99 -3.55 -7.22 14.28
N LEU A 100 -3.99 -8.12 15.13
CA LEU A 100 -3.27 -8.56 16.32
C LEU A 100 -2.53 -9.84 15.97
N THR A 101 -1.26 -9.92 16.32
CA THR A 101 -0.40 -11.03 15.92
C THR A 101 0.63 -11.38 16.98
N GLY A 102 0.97 -12.67 17.02
CA GLY A 102 2.07 -13.20 17.79
C GLY A 102 3.42 -12.92 17.15
N GLN A 103 4.46 -13.49 17.74
CA GLN A 103 5.80 -13.43 17.18
C GLN A 103 6.62 -14.64 17.62
N LYS A 104 7.01 -15.44 16.64
CA LYS A 104 8.01 -16.49 16.78
C LYS A 104 9.42 -15.92 16.89
N TYR A 105 9.72 -14.81 16.23
CA TYR A 105 11.04 -14.17 16.29
C TYR A 105 11.49 -13.97 17.75
N TYR A 106 12.68 -14.48 18.08
CA TYR A 106 13.12 -14.60 19.48
C TYR A 106 13.31 -13.24 20.19
N GLY A 107 13.53 -12.15 19.44
CA GLY A 107 13.77 -10.80 19.96
C GLY A 107 12.59 -10.18 20.72
N ALA A 108 12.68 -8.91 21.11
CA ALA A 108 11.53 -8.21 21.68
C ALA A 108 10.35 -8.21 20.69
N ALA A 109 9.12 -8.08 21.21
CA ALA A 109 7.94 -7.95 20.36
C ALA A 109 8.12 -6.75 19.42
N ASP A 110 7.89 -6.98 18.14
CA ASP A 110 8.20 -6.05 17.07
C ASP A 110 7.25 -6.31 15.89
N GLU A 111 6.47 -5.30 15.51
CA GLU A 111 5.45 -5.41 14.48
C GLU A 111 6.02 -5.82 13.12
N ASP A 112 7.22 -5.34 12.77
CA ASP A 112 7.90 -5.66 11.50
C ASP A 112 8.59 -7.04 11.50
N MET A 113 8.59 -7.73 12.64
CA MET A 113 9.07 -9.12 12.77
C MET A 113 8.00 -10.05 13.36
N SER A 114 6.74 -9.61 13.37
CA SER A 114 5.59 -10.41 13.78
C SER A 114 5.36 -11.61 12.86
N ASP A 115 4.61 -12.61 13.33
CA ASP A 115 4.30 -13.78 12.50
C ASP A 115 3.53 -13.39 11.23
N PHE A 116 2.68 -12.37 11.33
CA PHE A 116 1.95 -11.85 10.18
C PHE A 116 2.89 -11.21 9.14
N ALA A 117 3.83 -10.36 9.59
CA ALA A 117 4.82 -9.72 8.73
C ALA A 117 5.77 -10.74 8.08
N VAL A 118 6.23 -11.75 8.83
CA VAL A 118 7.09 -12.82 8.31
C VAL A 118 6.40 -13.58 7.17
N GLY A 119 5.15 -14.00 7.35
CA GLY A 119 4.40 -14.67 6.28
C GLY A 119 4.19 -13.79 5.04
N PHE A 120 3.98 -12.48 5.24
CA PHE A 120 3.91 -11.51 4.14
C PHE A 120 5.23 -11.43 3.34
N TYR A 121 6.36 -11.34 4.04
CA TYR A 121 7.66 -11.27 3.39
C TYR A 121 8.00 -12.53 2.59
N GLU A 122 7.69 -13.71 3.12
CA GLU A 122 7.90 -14.99 2.44
C GLU A 122 7.13 -15.08 1.12
N ILE A 123 6.04 -14.33 0.96
CA ILE A 123 5.26 -14.23 -0.28
C ILE A 123 5.87 -13.19 -1.23
N ILE A 124 6.01 -11.93 -0.79
CA ILE A 124 6.40 -10.85 -1.71
C ILE A 124 7.88 -10.88 -2.11
N TYR A 125 8.72 -11.58 -1.34
CA TYR A 125 10.14 -11.76 -1.61
C TYR A 125 10.49 -13.21 -2.01
N GLN A 126 9.51 -14.04 -2.38
CA GLN A 126 9.75 -15.44 -2.76
C GLN A 126 10.79 -15.61 -3.88
N ASP A 127 10.93 -14.62 -4.77
CA ASP A 127 11.92 -14.64 -5.86
C ASP A 127 13.38 -14.44 -5.40
N ILE A 128 13.61 -13.94 -4.18
CA ILE A 128 14.95 -13.67 -3.63
C ILE A 128 15.22 -14.42 -2.33
N LEU A 129 14.24 -15.13 -1.79
CA LEU A 129 14.40 -15.98 -0.62
C LEU A 129 14.69 -17.41 -1.09
N ASP A 130 15.79 -18.01 -0.61
CA ASP A 130 16.06 -19.44 -0.88
C ASP A 130 15.38 -20.34 0.17
N GLN A 131 15.04 -19.76 1.32
CA GLN A 131 14.57 -20.44 2.53
C GLN A 131 13.60 -19.53 3.29
N THR A 132 12.92 -20.07 4.29
CA THR A 132 12.11 -19.29 5.23
C THR A 132 12.97 -18.27 5.97
N ILE A 133 12.34 -17.20 6.45
CA ILE A 133 13.06 -16.12 7.14
C ILE A 133 13.57 -16.59 8.50
N LEU A 134 12.75 -17.36 9.21
CA LEU A 134 13.02 -17.86 10.55
C LEU A 134 13.10 -19.39 10.60
N ASP A 135 13.97 -19.90 11.45
CA ASP A 135 14.05 -21.32 11.80
C ASP A 135 12.92 -21.72 12.78
N GLU A 136 12.88 -22.99 13.16
CA GLU A 136 11.92 -23.51 14.14
C GLU A 136 12.00 -22.84 15.52
N LYS A 137 13.17 -22.30 15.87
CA LYS A 137 13.45 -21.62 17.15
C LYS A 137 13.25 -20.11 17.07
N GLY A 138 12.75 -19.59 15.94
CA GLY A 138 12.49 -18.16 15.75
C GLY A 138 13.76 -17.33 15.56
N LYS A 139 14.86 -17.93 15.11
CA LYS A 139 16.09 -17.23 14.73
C LYS A 139 16.15 -17.06 13.23
N PHE A 140 16.81 -15.99 12.76
CA PHE A 140 17.06 -15.81 11.33
C PHE A 140 17.83 -16.99 10.75
N VAL A 141 17.30 -17.57 9.66
CA VAL A 141 18.03 -18.52 8.82
C VAL A 141 19.14 -17.78 8.08
N ASN A 142 18.80 -16.62 7.51
CA ASN A 142 19.75 -15.69 6.89
C ASN A 142 19.51 -14.27 7.41
N LYS A 143 20.55 -13.65 7.99
CA LYS A 143 20.47 -12.29 8.56
C LYS A 143 20.47 -11.19 7.51
N GLU A 144 20.71 -11.53 6.25
CA GLU A 144 20.60 -10.61 5.11
C GLU A 144 19.12 -10.28 4.77
N PHE A 145 18.16 -10.99 5.37
CA PHE A 145 16.73 -10.81 5.18
C PHE A 145 16.02 -10.60 6.51
N ALA A 146 16.14 -9.40 7.07
CA ALA A 146 15.46 -9.00 8.30
C ALA A 146 14.39 -7.95 8.02
N GLY A 147 13.23 -8.13 8.64
CA GLY A 147 12.15 -7.15 8.64
C GLY A 147 12.57 -5.84 9.29
N ASP A 148 12.17 -4.73 8.69
CA ASP A 148 12.37 -3.37 9.19
C ASP A 148 11.24 -2.46 8.71
N THR A 149 11.10 -1.31 9.35
CA THR A 149 10.12 -0.28 9.00
C THR A 149 10.74 0.76 8.05
N MET A 150 10.10 0.99 6.90
CA MET A 150 10.59 1.90 5.85
C MET A 150 10.62 3.37 6.31
N ASN A 151 9.55 3.82 6.97
CA ASN A 151 9.43 5.16 7.51
C ASN A 151 9.16 5.09 9.02
N SER A 152 10.16 5.43 9.84
CA SER A 152 10.02 5.34 11.30
C SER A 152 9.15 6.46 11.86
N PHE A 153 8.32 6.16 12.85
CA PHE A 153 7.60 7.17 13.62
C PHE A 153 8.54 8.07 14.46
N ALA A 154 9.52 7.47 15.11
CA ALA A 154 10.34 8.15 16.12
C ALA A 154 11.10 9.34 15.54
N SER A 155 11.63 9.21 14.31
CA SER A 155 12.40 10.25 13.64
C SER A 155 11.56 11.51 13.37
N ILE A 156 10.33 11.35 12.87
CA ILE A 156 9.37 12.45 12.67
C ILE A 156 8.94 13.03 14.01
N ALA A 157 8.54 12.18 14.95
CA ALA A 157 8.00 12.63 16.23
C ALA A 157 9.04 13.40 17.06
N ASN A 158 10.34 13.16 16.87
CA ASN A 158 11.41 13.90 17.56
C ASN A 158 11.53 15.38 17.15
N ILE A 159 11.08 15.73 15.94
CA ILE A 159 11.07 17.11 15.44
C ILE A 159 9.69 17.78 15.57
N THR A 160 8.63 17.01 15.87
CA THR A 160 7.27 17.55 16.03
C THR A 160 7.14 18.33 17.34
N SER A 161 6.60 19.54 17.24
CA SER A 161 6.27 20.37 18.40
C SER A 161 5.35 19.63 19.39
N ASN A 162 5.64 19.77 20.69
CA ASN A 162 4.93 19.12 21.80
C ASN A 162 4.98 17.58 21.86
N ALA A 163 5.63 16.88 20.92
CA ALA A 163 5.74 15.42 20.94
C ALA A 163 6.94 14.91 21.76
N GLY A 164 7.92 15.78 22.06
CA GLY A 164 9.16 15.41 22.76
C GLY A 164 10.26 14.97 21.80
N LYS A 165 11.53 15.23 22.16
CA LYS A 165 12.68 15.10 21.26
C LYS A 165 13.32 13.71 21.20
N THR A 166 12.92 12.81 22.08
CA THR A 166 13.44 11.44 22.21
C THR A 166 12.34 10.51 22.70
N ASN A 167 12.54 9.19 22.57
CA ASN A 167 11.63 8.20 23.15
C ASN A 167 11.48 8.36 24.67
N ARG A 168 12.55 8.75 25.39
CA ARG A 168 12.50 8.97 26.85
C ARG A 168 11.72 10.21 27.26
N SER A 169 11.63 11.20 26.37
CA SER A 169 10.94 12.47 26.60
C SER A 169 9.62 12.56 25.83
N ARG A 170 9.12 11.45 25.26
CA ARG A 170 7.90 11.40 24.45
C ARG A 170 6.72 11.80 25.33
N THR A 171 5.96 12.81 24.91
CA THR A 171 4.78 13.27 25.65
C THR A 171 3.58 12.35 25.41
N PRO A 172 2.52 12.43 26.22
CA PRO A 172 1.29 11.68 25.97
C PRO A 172 0.69 11.99 24.60
N LYS A 173 0.11 10.98 23.94
CA LYS A 173 -0.51 11.07 22.61
C LYS A 173 -1.50 12.23 22.47
N SER A 174 -2.26 12.53 23.53
CA SER A 174 -3.23 13.63 23.56
C SER A 174 -2.64 15.02 23.39
N LYS A 175 -1.32 15.19 23.57
CA LYS A 175 -0.60 16.46 23.34
C LYS A 175 -0.08 16.61 21.92
N TRP A 176 -0.13 15.56 21.10
CA TRP A 176 0.42 15.58 19.76
C TRP A 176 -0.56 16.22 18.77
N PRO A 177 -0.06 16.83 17.68
CA PRO A 177 -0.91 17.20 16.56
C PRO A 177 -1.69 16.00 16.01
N ILE A 178 -2.91 16.22 15.52
CA ILE A 178 -3.80 15.15 15.02
C ILE A 178 -3.16 14.32 13.91
N TYR A 179 -2.42 14.93 12.99
CA TYR A 179 -1.75 14.18 11.93
C TYR A 179 -0.73 13.18 12.47
N LEU A 180 -0.01 13.52 13.56
CA LEU A 180 0.99 12.65 14.17
C LEU A 180 0.30 11.51 14.95
N GLN A 181 -0.82 11.82 15.61
CA GLN A 181 -1.64 10.80 16.26
C GLN A 181 -2.17 9.78 15.26
N ASN A 182 -2.67 10.23 14.10
CA ASN A 182 -3.17 9.36 13.05
C ASN A 182 -2.02 8.51 12.49
N TYR A 183 -0.88 9.12 12.19
CA TYR A 183 0.29 8.39 11.71
C TYR A 183 0.73 7.30 12.68
N TYR A 184 0.81 7.59 13.99
CA TYR A 184 1.16 6.61 15.01
C TYR A 184 0.23 5.39 15.02
N GLU A 185 -1.06 5.58 14.74
CA GLU A 185 -2.02 4.48 14.75
C GLU A 185 -1.95 3.60 13.51
N THR A 186 -1.38 4.09 12.39
CA THR A 186 -1.46 3.41 11.09
C THR A 186 -0.11 3.00 10.51
N TYR A 187 1.01 3.54 10.99
CA TYR A 187 2.31 3.33 10.34
C TYR A 187 2.87 1.91 10.47
N HIS A 188 2.50 1.15 11.50
CA HIS A 188 2.83 -0.26 11.59
C HIS A 188 1.86 -1.06 10.71
N CYS A 189 2.18 -1.21 9.44
CA CYS A 189 1.39 -1.97 8.47
C CYS A 189 2.33 -2.64 7.46
N LEU A 190 1.86 -3.70 6.80
CA LEU A 190 2.68 -4.48 5.85
C LEU A 190 3.26 -3.60 4.73
N ALA A 191 2.50 -2.61 4.27
CA ALA A 191 2.93 -1.68 3.24
C ALA A 191 4.06 -0.73 3.68
N ASN A 192 4.30 -0.54 4.98
CA ASN A 192 5.45 0.21 5.51
C ASN A 192 6.63 -0.70 5.90
N PHE A 193 6.53 -2.01 5.67
CA PHE A 193 7.51 -3.00 6.09
C PHE A 193 8.28 -3.59 4.91
N TRP A 194 9.60 -3.75 5.06
CA TRP A 194 10.48 -4.32 4.02
C TRP A 194 11.54 -5.27 4.59
N LEU A 195 12.24 -6.00 3.71
CA LEU A 195 13.40 -6.81 4.08
C LEU A 195 14.70 -6.10 3.73
N LEU A 196 15.59 -6.01 4.71
CA LEU A 196 16.95 -5.49 4.56
C LEU A 196 17.96 -6.40 5.29
N PRO A 197 19.24 -6.33 4.92
CA PRO A 197 20.29 -6.86 5.77
C PRO A 197 20.23 -6.29 7.18
N MET A 198 20.36 -7.16 8.20
CA MET A 198 20.24 -6.79 9.61
C MET A 198 21.21 -5.68 10.04
N ASN A 199 22.39 -5.65 9.45
CA ASN A 199 23.45 -4.65 9.62
C ASN A 199 23.19 -3.33 8.88
N ILE A 200 22.22 -3.28 7.96
CA ILE A 200 21.71 -2.04 7.35
C ILE A 200 20.48 -1.54 8.09
N GLY A 201 19.43 -2.36 8.18
CA GLY A 201 18.14 -1.95 8.73
C GLY A 201 18.18 -1.77 10.25
N ARG A 202 18.49 -2.85 10.96
CA ARG A 202 18.21 -2.98 12.40
C ARG A 202 19.36 -2.59 13.33
N THR A 203 20.60 -2.86 12.92
CA THR A 203 21.78 -2.71 13.81
C THR A 203 22.75 -1.61 13.36
N SER A 204 22.53 -1.01 12.18
CA SER A 204 23.33 0.15 11.79
C SER A 204 23.13 1.30 12.77
N LYS A 205 24.22 2.00 13.10
CA LYS A 205 24.07 3.31 13.74
C LYS A 205 23.42 4.23 12.72
N LYS A 206 22.12 4.44 12.85
CA LYS A 206 21.41 5.54 12.18
C LYS A 206 22.08 6.83 12.69
N LEU A 207 22.94 7.45 11.88
CA LEU A 207 23.83 8.55 12.28
C LEU A 207 23.06 9.86 12.54
N ASN A 208 22.09 9.86 13.47
CA ASN A 208 21.25 11.00 13.85
C ASN A 208 20.51 11.70 12.70
N TYR A 209 20.38 11.04 11.54
CA TYR A 209 19.58 11.49 10.41
C TYR A 209 18.15 10.97 10.53
N TYR A 210 17.21 11.69 9.92
CA TYR A 210 15.85 11.25 9.67
C TYR A 210 15.84 9.82 9.09
N ASP A 211 15.38 8.82 9.85
CA ASP A 211 15.29 7.45 9.36
C ASP A 211 14.08 7.33 8.44
N SER A 212 14.32 7.34 7.13
CA SER A 212 13.29 7.33 6.10
C SER A 212 13.74 6.55 4.86
N MET A 213 12.75 6.00 4.16
CA MET A 213 12.93 5.30 2.90
C MET A 213 13.68 6.17 1.89
N ASP A 214 13.31 7.44 1.76
CA ASP A 214 13.93 8.35 0.79
C ASP A 214 15.44 8.49 1.03
N LEU A 215 15.88 8.75 2.26
CA LEU A 215 17.32 8.89 2.53
C LEU A 215 18.08 7.60 2.31
N PHE A 216 17.45 6.46 2.63
CA PHE A 216 18.01 5.14 2.31
C PHE A 216 18.17 4.95 0.80
N LEU A 217 17.12 5.19 0.00
CA LEU A 217 17.15 5.04 -1.45
C LEU A 217 18.16 5.99 -2.12
N ASN A 218 18.28 7.23 -1.64
CA ASN A 218 19.29 8.18 -2.13
C ASN A 218 20.71 7.66 -1.88
N ARG A 219 20.97 7.10 -0.69
CA ARG A 219 22.27 6.50 -0.36
C ARG A 219 22.53 5.27 -1.23
N LEU A 220 21.56 4.36 -1.30
CA LEU A 220 21.64 3.15 -2.11
C LEU A 220 21.96 3.46 -3.58
N LYS A 221 21.33 4.49 -4.16
CA LYS A 221 21.58 4.90 -5.54
C LYS A 221 23.00 5.45 -5.76
N GLN A 222 23.59 6.10 -4.76
CA GLN A 222 24.95 6.64 -4.83
C GLN A 222 26.01 5.55 -4.61
N ASP A 223 25.73 4.64 -3.69
CA ASP A 223 26.67 3.67 -3.15
C ASP A 223 26.41 2.23 -3.66
N TYR A 224 25.61 2.05 -4.72
CA TYR A 224 25.17 0.71 -5.15
C TYR A 224 26.34 -0.24 -5.42
N SER A 225 27.40 0.27 -6.03
CA SER A 225 28.63 -0.49 -6.33
C SER A 225 29.47 -0.83 -5.09
N THR A 226 29.34 -0.05 -4.01
CA THR A 226 30.12 -0.22 -2.77
C THR A 226 29.37 -1.02 -1.70
N LEU A 227 28.08 -1.29 -1.87
CA LEU A 227 27.29 -2.19 -1.02
C LEU A 227 27.55 -3.69 -1.30
N SER A 228 28.58 -3.98 -2.09
CA SER A 228 29.08 -5.34 -2.36
C SER A 228 29.59 -6.10 -1.13
N ASP A 229 29.65 -5.48 0.05
CA ASP A 229 29.90 -6.16 1.32
C ASP A 229 28.71 -7.03 1.79
N TYR A 230 27.52 -6.86 1.22
CA TYR A 230 26.29 -7.61 1.53
C TYR A 230 25.91 -8.50 0.34
N LYS A 231 26.86 -9.35 -0.07
CA LYS A 231 26.80 -10.10 -1.32
C LYS A 231 25.53 -10.90 -1.46
N ASP A 232 25.14 -11.71 -0.47
CA ASP A 232 23.98 -12.60 -0.62
C ASP A 232 22.67 -11.86 -0.91
N TYR A 233 22.54 -10.62 -0.43
CA TYR A 233 21.38 -9.77 -0.69
C TYR A 233 21.47 -9.08 -2.06
N PHE A 234 22.57 -8.36 -2.32
CA PHE A 234 22.72 -7.59 -3.56
C PHE A 234 23.15 -8.42 -4.78
N GLU A 235 23.55 -9.68 -4.62
CA GLU A 235 23.69 -10.62 -5.74
C GLU A 235 22.31 -10.99 -6.31
N LYS A 236 21.26 -10.99 -5.47
CA LYS A 236 19.88 -11.25 -5.88
C LYS A 236 19.14 -10.00 -6.36
N ILE A 237 19.76 -8.83 -6.20
CA ILE A 237 19.22 -7.54 -6.60
C ILE A 237 20.31 -6.81 -7.39
N SER A 238 20.21 -6.89 -8.70
CA SER A 238 21.35 -6.56 -9.59
C SER A 238 21.56 -5.06 -9.79
N THR A 239 20.51 -4.26 -9.70
CA THR A 239 20.55 -2.81 -9.94
C THR A 239 19.63 -2.06 -8.99
N PHE A 240 19.78 -0.73 -8.92
CA PHE A 240 18.88 0.13 -8.16
C PHE A 240 17.42 0.05 -8.65
N GLU A 241 17.21 -0.09 -9.96
CA GLU A 241 15.89 -0.28 -10.55
C GLU A 241 15.28 -1.63 -10.15
N ASP A 242 16.08 -2.70 -10.15
CA ASP A 242 15.68 -4.03 -9.67
C ASP A 242 15.34 -4.01 -8.18
N TYR A 243 16.10 -3.26 -7.37
CA TYR A 243 15.79 -3.01 -5.96
C TYR A 243 14.41 -2.37 -5.81
N CYS A 244 14.17 -1.27 -6.53
CA CYS A 244 12.89 -0.56 -6.49
C CYS A 244 11.72 -1.48 -6.87
N GLN A 245 11.90 -2.28 -7.93
CA GLN A 245 10.90 -3.23 -8.40
C GLN A 245 10.59 -4.32 -7.38
N LYS A 246 11.61 -4.98 -6.83
CA LYS A 246 11.44 -6.05 -5.83
C LYS A 246 10.84 -5.55 -4.51
N HIS A 247 11.08 -4.28 -4.18
CA HIS A 247 10.55 -3.66 -2.96
C HIS A 247 9.20 -2.96 -3.16
N PHE A 248 8.67 -2.89 -4.39
CA PHE A 248 7.47 -2.13 -4.72
C PHE A 248 7.55 -0.66 -4.30
N VAL A 249 8.73 -0.05 -4.48
CA VAL A 249 8.98 1.35 -4.15
C VAL A 249 9.34 2.12 -5.41
N LYS A 250 8.95 3.40 -5.46
CA LYS A 250 9.42 4.32 -6.50
C LYS A 250 10.80 4.85 -6.13
N THR A 251 11.48 5.45 -7.12
CA THR A 251 12.62 6.32 -6.85
C THR A 251 12.22 7.35 -5.78
N GLY A 252 12.94 7.35 -4.66
CA GLY A 252 12.70 8.28 -3.57
C GLY A 252 12.87 9.74 -4.00
N ARG A 253 12.31 10.63 -3.19
CA ARG A 253 12.43 12.09 -3.30
C ARG A 253 13.90 12.51 -3.14
N GLY A 254 14.26 13.67 -3.68
CA GLY A 254 15.64 14.16 -3.61
C GLY A 254 16.09 14.39 -2.16
N LYS A 255 17.31 13.94 -1.82
CA LYS A 255 17.91 14.12 -0.49
C LYS A 255 17.78 15.55 0.07
N SER A 256 17.99 16.57 -0.76
CA SER A 256 17.93 17.98 -0.35
C SER A 256 16.53 18.39 0.14
N GLU A 257 15.47 17.94 -0.54
CA GLU A 257 14.08 18.23 -0.18
C GLU A 257 13.72 17.62 1.18
N ILE A 258 14.05 16.35 1.37
CA ILE A 258 13.74 15.62 2.60
C ILE A 258 14.48 16.20 3.81
N LEU A 259 15.78 16.48 3.64
CA LEU A 259 16.56 17.07 4.72
C LEU A 259 16.10 18.48 5.07
N LYS A 260 15.65 19.27 4.08
CA LYS A 260 15.08 20.59 4.32
C LYS A 260 13.86 20.50 5.23
N ASN A 261 12.86 19.68 4.88
CA ASN A 261 11.64 19.51 5.69
C ASN A 261 11.99 19.04 7.13
N TYR A 262 12.95 18.12 7.26
CA TYR A 262 13.39 17.64 8.57
C TYR A 262 14.06 18.74 9.41
N GLN A 263 14.96 19.52 8.81
CA GLN A 263 15.68 20.61 9.48
C GLN A 263 14.76 21.77 9.86
N GLU A 264 13.76 22.06 9.04
CA GLU A 264 12.74 23.10 9.29
C GLU A 264 11.66 22.65 10.30
N GLY A 265 11.66 21.38 10.70
CA GLY A 265 10.66 20.84 11.63
C GLY A 265 9.29 20.61 10.98
N ASP A 266 9.22 20.53 9.65
CA ASP A 266 7.98 20.29 8.89
C ASP A 266 7.57 18.82 8.95
N SER A 267 7.25 18.37 10.17
CA SER A 267 6.84 17.00 10.41
C SER A 267 5.50 16.63 9.78
N GLU A 268 4.62 17.61 9.51
CA GLU A 268 3.35 17.33 8.83
C GLU A 268 3.59 16.91 7.38
N ASN A 269 4.48 17.61 6.66
CA ASN A 269 4.81 17.24 5.29
C ASN A 269 5.56 15.89 5.23
N LEU A 270 6.44 15.61 6.19
CA LEU A 270 7.10 14.30 6.28
C LEU A 270 6.10 13.16 6.54
N VAL A 271 5.09 13.36 7.39
CA VAL A 271 3.99 12.39 7.56
C VAL A 271 3.22 12.19 6.26
N LYS A 272 2.90 13.28 5.54
CA LYS A 272 2.21 13.18 4.24
C LYS A 272 3.02 12.35 3.25
N TYR A 273 4.34 12.51 3.23
CA TYR A 273 5.24 11.73 2.38
C TYR A 273 5.24 10.25 2.77
N ALA A 274 5.43 9.93 4.05
CA ALA A 274 5.41 8.55 4.53
C ALA A 274 4.06 7.85 4.24
N MET A 275 2.94 8.51 4.53
CA MET A 275 1.60 7.96 4.25
C MET A 275 1.35 7.75 2.75
N LYS A 276 1.83 8.66 1.91
CA LYS A 276 1.77 8.51 0.46
C LYS A 276 2.59 7.31 -0.02
N ASP A 277 3.79 7.10 0.53
CA ASP A 277 4.64 5.96 0.16
C ASP A 277 4.01 4.63 0.56
N ILE A 278 3.39 4.57 1.74
CA ILE A 278 2.63 3.41 2.22
C ILE A 278 1.48 3.09 1.25
N GLU A 279 0.66 4.08 0.90
CA GLU A 279 -0.48 3.90 0.00
C GLU A 279 -0.04 3.47 -1.40
N GLU A 280 0.98 4.13 -1.97
CA GLU A 280 1.49 3.81 -3.30
C GLU A 280 2.12 2.41 -3.34
N ARG A 281 2.80 1.99 -2.27
CA ARG A 281 3.35 0.64 -2.15
C ARG A 281 2.25 -0.40 -2.01
N ALA A 282 1.25 -0.16 -1.17
CA ALA A 282 0.09 -1.05 -1.03
C ALA A 282 -0.64 -1.25 -2.37
N SER A 283 -0.89 -0.16 -3.09
CA SER A 283 -1.49 -0.18 -4.43
C SER A 283 -0.65 -0.95 -5.44
N SER A 284 0.68 -0.83 -5.37
CA SER A 284 1.59 -1.53 -6.28
C SER A 284 1.63 -3.04 -6.00
N ILE A 285 1.64 -3.43 -4.73
CA ILE A 285 1.63 -4.84 -4.31
C ILE A 285 0.28 -5.48 -4.65
N SER A 286 -0.84 -4.78 -4.42
CA SER A 286 -2.18 -5.35 -4.59
C SER A 286 -2.53 -5.70 -6.04
N ILE A 287 -1.88 -5.08 -7.02
CA ILE A 287 -2.04 -5.41 -8.46
C ILE A 287 -0.87 -6.25 -9.00
N SER A 288 0.05 -6.67 -8.15
CA SER A 288 1.24 -7.42 -8.54
C SER A 288 0.94 -8.89 -8.81
N LYS A 289 1.94 -9.61 -9.33
CA LYS A 289 1.88 -11.07 -9.49
C LYS A 289 1.69 -11.83 -8.17
N TYR A 290 1.90 -11.19 -7.01
CA TYR A 290 1.74 -11.79 -5.69
C TYR A 290 0.36 -11.58 -5.09
N ALA A 291 -0.54 -10.84 -5.76
CA ALA A 291 -1.83 -10.47 -5.21
C ALA A 291 -2.69 -11.69 -4.85
N ASP A 292 -2.73 -12.71 -5.71
CA ASP A 292 -3.50 -13.93 -5.44
C ASP A 292 -2.94 -14.75 -4.26
N ASP A 293 -1.61 -14.86 -4.14
CA ASP A 293 -0.96 -15.58 -3.03
C ASP A 293 -1.18 -14.85 -1.70
N LEU A 294 -1.08 -13.52 -1.70
CA LEU A 294 -1.41 -12.68 -0.55
C LEU A 294 -2.87 -12.83 -0.16
N TRP A 295 -3.78 -12.76 -1.13
CA TRP A 295 -5.21 -12.94 -0.88
C TRP A 295 -5.50 -14.33 -0.28
N ALA A 296 -4.90 -15.39 -0.81
CA ALA A 296 -5.05 -16.74 -0.28
C ALA A 296 -4.50 -16.86 1.14
N TYR A 297 -3.35 -16.23 1.43
CA TYR A 297 -2.78 -16.16 2.77
C TYR A 297 -3.72 -15.44 3.75
N PHE A 298 -4.23 -14.27 3.37
CA PHE A 298 -5.15 -13.49 4.20
C PHE A 298 -6.48 -14.22 4.44
N HIS A 299 -7.03 -14.89 3.42
CA HIS A 299 -8.25 -15.68 3.56
C HIS A 299 -8.03 -16.90 4.47
N LYS A 300 -6.86 -17.54 4.43
CA LYS A 300 -6.50 -18.63 5.36
C LYS A 300 -6.47 -18.16 6.82
N LEU A 301 -6.16 -16.87 7.04
CA LEU A 301 -6.19 -16.21 8.34
C LEU A 301 -7.56 -15.63 8.70
N ASN A 302 -8.59 -15.83 7.87
CA ASN A 302 -9.93 -15.26 8.01
C ASN A 302 -9.96 -13.71 8.07
N LEU A 303 -9.05 -13.05 7.33
CA LEU A 303 -8.98 -11.58 7.27
C LEU A 303 -9.75 -10.98 6.08
N CYS A 304 -10.12 -11.80 5.08
CA CYS A 304 -10.88 -11.39 3.90
C CYS A 304 -11.73 -12.52 3.33
#